data_AF-A0A958V3Z1-F1
#
_entry.id   AF-A0A958V3Z1-F1
#
_cell.length_a   1.000
_cell.length_b   1.000
_cell.length_c   1.000
_cell.angle_alpha   90.00
_cell.angle_beta   90.00
_cell.angle_gamma   90.00
#
_symmetry.space_group_name_H-M   'P 1'
#
loop_
_entity.id
_entity.type
_entity.pdbx_description
1 polymer ?
#
loop_
_entity_poly.entity_id
_entity_poly.type
_entity_poly.pdbx_seq_one_letter_code
_entity_poly.pdbx_strand_id
1 'polypeptide(L)' 'ISAGLDYPGVGPMHAHLYRSGRAEFLSVTDDEAMKAGLELCELEGIIPAIESSHALAVFKDK' A
#
# COMPACT_ATOMS: atom_id res chain seq x y z
N ILE A 1 -10.34 -4.69 3.16
CA ILE A 1 -11.22 -4.83 1.99
C ILE A 1 -10.97 -3.61 1.12
N SER A 2 -9.93 -3.64 0.29
CA SER A 2 -9.65 -2.61 -0.72
C SER A 2 -10.00 -3.16 -2.10
N ALA A 3 -11.17 -2.78 -2.63
CA ALA A 3 -11.63 -3.26 -3.92
C ALA A 3 -10.67 -2.89 -5.06
N GLY A 4 -9.91 -1.80 -4.93
CA GLY A 4 -8.92 -1.39 -5.92
C GLY A 4 -7.63 -2.21 -5.94
N LEU A 5 -7.33 -2.99 -4.89
CA LEU A 5 -6.18 -3.89 -4.83
C LEU A 5 -6.55 -5.38 -4.93
N ASP A 6 -7.84 -5.71 -5.00
CA ASP A 6 -8.35 -7.08 -5.13
C ASP A 6 -8.24 -7.59 -6.58
N TYR A 7 -7.04 -7.48 -7.14
CA TYR A 7 -6.69 -7.98 -8.47
C TYR A 7 -5.50 -8.95 -8.34
N PRO A 8 -5.61 -10.20 -8.82
CA PRO A 8 -4.61 -11.24 -8.56
C PRO A 8 -3.32 -11.09 -9.38
N GLY A 9 -3.25 -10.13 -10.29
CA GLY A 9 -2.12 -9.93 -11.20
C GLY A 9 -1.27 -8.70 -10.87
N VAL A 10 -0.07 -8.65 -11.45
CA VAL A 10 0.82 -7.48 -11.40
C VAL A 10 1.31 -7.17 -12.81
N GLY A 11 1.42 -5.88 -13.16
CA GLY A 11 1.83 -5.46 -14.50
C GLY A 11 3.23 -6.00 -14.89
N PRO A 12 3.49 -6.30 -16.18
CA PRO A 12 4.73 -6.97 -16.61
C PRO A 12 6.00 -6.17 -16.29
N MET A 13 5.94 -4.84 -16.33
CA MET A 13 7.07 -4.00 -15.94
C MET A 13 7.41 -4.16 -14.44
N HIS A 14 6.41 -4.16 -13.56
CA HIS A 14 6.59 -4.40 -12.13
C HIS A 14 7.14 -5.80 -11.86
N ALA A 15 6.64 -6.83 -12.54
CA ALA A 15 7.16 -8.19 -12.44
C ALA A 15 8.64 -8.30 -12.84
N HIS A 16 9.04 -7.58 -13.90
CA HIS A 16 10.44 -7.51 -14.32
C HIS A 16 11.32 -6.78 -13.28
N LEU A 17 10.85 -5.68 -12.71
CA LEU A 17 11.57 -4.94 -11.67
C LEU A 17 11.80 -5.79 -10.43
N TYR A 18 10.81 -6.56 -9.99
CA TYR A 18 10.97 -7.53 -8.90
C TYR A 18 12.03 -8.58 -9.24
N ARG A 19 11.91 -9.24 -10.40
CA ARG A 19 12.84 -10.31 -10.82
C ARG A 19 14.28 -9.83 -11.00
N SER A 20 14.47 -8.59 -11.45
CA SER A 20 15.79 -7.98 -11.65
C SER A 20 16.39 -7.39 -10.37
N GLY A 21 15.66 -7.40 -9.25
CA GLY A 21 16.10 -6.81 -7.98
C GLY A 21 16.15 -5.28 -7.99
N ARG A 22 15.45 -4.63 -8.94
CA ARG A 22 15.45 -3.16 -9.11
C ARG A 22 14.32 -2.47 -8.33
N ALA A 23 13.36 -3.23 -7.81
CA ALA A 23 12.32 -2.73 -6.93
C ALA A 23 11.97 -3.77 -5.86
N GLU A 24 11.60 -3.27 -4.69
CA GLU A 24 11.07 -4.05 -3.58
C GLU A 24 9.54 -3.97 -3.61
N PHE A 25 8.88 -5.08 -3.33
CA PHE A 25 7.42 -5.18 -3.29
C PHE A 25 7.04 -5.64 -1.90
N LEU A 26 6.35 -4.76 -1.17
CA LEU A 26 5.95 -4.98 0.22
C LEU A 26 4.47 -5.34 0.28
N SER A 27 4.12 -6.26 1.17
CA SER A 27 2.73 -6.60 1.48
C SER A 27 2.30 -5.89 2.74
N VAL A 28 1.08 -5.37 2.75
CA VAL A 28 0.45 -4.71 3.88
C VAL A 28 -0.93 -5.33 4.08
N THR A 29 -1.32 -5.53 5.33
CA THR A 29 -2.65 -6.01 5.69
C THR A 29 -3.67 -4.87 5.68
N ASP A 30 -4.94 -5.21 5.48
CA ASP A 30 -6.03 -4.23 5.53
C ASP A 30 -6.06 -3.45 6.85
N ASP A 31 -5.78 -4.10 7.99
CA ASP A 31 -5.80 -3.46 9.30
C ASP A 31 -4.70 -2.40 9.44
N GLU A 32 -3.50 -2.71 8.95
CA GLU A 32 -2.37 -1.77 8.91
C GLU A 32 -2.69 -0.57 8.01
N ALA A 33 -3.25 -0.81 6.83
CA ALA A 33 -3.68 0.23 5.91
C ALA A 33 -4.75 1.13 6.54
N MET A 34 -5.77 0.56 7.19
CA MET A 34 -6.82 1.33 7.85
C MET A 34 -6.27 2.20 8.98
N LYS A 35 -5.34 1.66 9.77
CA LYS A 35 -4.68 2.42 10.84
C LYS A 35 -3.84 3.57 10.29
N ALA A 36 -3.07 3.35 9.23
CA ALA A 36 -2.28 4.39 8.59
C ALA A 36 -3.15 5.48 7.94
N GLY A 37 -4.26 5.08 7.32
CA GLY A 37 -5.22 6.03 6.75
C GLY A 37 -5.89 6.91 7.81
N LEU A 38 -6.25 6.33 8.96
CA LEU A 38 -6.81 7.09 10.07
C LEU A 38 -5.81 8.09 10.65
N GLU A 39 -4.55 7.68 10.84
CA GLU A 39 -3.50 8.60 11.30
C GLU A 39 -3.30 9.77 10.33
N LEU A 40 -3.35 9.54 9.01
CA LEU A 40 -3.28 10.62 8.04
C LEU A 40 -4.48 11.60 8.17
N CYS A 41 -5.68 11.08 8.42
CA CYS A 41 -6.86 11.91 8.67
C CYS A 41 -6.67 12.77 9.94
N GLU A 42 -6.13 12.20 11.02
CA GLU A 42 -5.97 12.89 12.30
C GLU A 42 -4.85 13.93 12.28
N LEU A 43 -3.74 13.61 11.61
CA LEU A 43 -2.55 14.47 11.60
C LEU A 43 -2.65 15.58 10.55
N GLU A 44 -3.14 15.26 9.35
CA GLU A 44 -3.09 16.16 8.20
C GLU A 44 -4.48 16.57 7.69
N GLY A 45 -5.56 15.99 8.22
CA GLY A 45 -6.92 16.27 7.76
C GLY A 45 -7.23 15.75 6.35
N ILE A 46 -6.39 14.84 5.82
CA ILE A 46 -6.55 14.27 4.48
C ILE A 46 -7.21 12.91 4.62
N ILE A 47 -8.29 12.67 3.88
CA ILE A 47 -8.95 11.37 3.81
C ILE A 47 -8.43 10.60 2.59
N PRO A 48 -7.54 9.61 2.76
CA PRO A 48 -7.01 8.83 1.64
C PRO A 48 -8.01 7.78 1.14
N ALA A 49 -7.85 7.39 -0.13
CA ALA A 49 -8.39 6.12 -0.61
C ALA A 49 -7.74 4.95 0.16
N ILE A 50 -8.47 3.87 0.42
CA ILE A 50 -7.96 2.71 1.17
C ILE A 50 -6.73 2.11 0.46
N GLU A 51 -6.74 2.11 -0.88
CA GLU A 51 -5.62 1.69 -1.72
C GLU A 51 -4.36 2.54 -1.43
N SER A 52 -4.52 3.85 -1.24
CA SER A 52 -3.42 4.76 -0.94
C SER A 52 -2.89 4.57 0.48
N SER A 53 -3.76 4.22 1.43
CA SER A 53 -3.35 3.95 2.81
C SER A 53 -2.41 2.74 2.94
N HIS A 54 -2.50 1.76 2.03
CA HIS A 54 -1.56 0.64 1.97
C HIS A 54 -0.11 1.12 1.74
N ALA A 55 0.08 2.17 0.93
CA ALA A 55 1.41 2.74 0.69
C ALA A 55 1.97 3.50 1.91
N LEU A 56 1.11 4.05 2.78
CA LEU A 56 1.53 4.76 3.99
C LEU A 56 1.88 3.81 5.14
N ALA A 57 1.19 2.67 5.23
CA ALA A 57 1.40 1.68 6.28
C ALA A 57 2.83 1.13 6.33
N VAL A 58 3.54 1.08 5.19
CA VAL A 58 4.92 0.59 5.09
C VAL A 58 5.92 1.35 5.98
N PHE A 59 5.59 2.58 6.41
CA PHE A 59 6.45 3.39 7.27
C PHE A 59 6.38 3.01 8.75
N LYS A 60 5.45 2.13 9.15
CA LYS A 60 5.39 1.64 10.55
C LYS A 60 6.37 0.50 10.82
N ASP A 61 6.73 -0.25 9.79
CA ASP A 61 7.59 -1.43 9.89
C ASP A 61 9.04 -1.15 9.43
N LYS A 62 9.35 0.09 9.08
CA LYS A 62 10.70 0.58 8.70
C LYS A 62 11.27 1.48 9.78
#